data_AF-A0A8H7XYA0-F1
#
_entry.id   AF-A0A8H7XYA0-F1
#
_cell.length_a   1.000
_cell.length_b   1.000
_cell.length_c   1.000
_cell.angle_alpha   90.00
_cell.angle_beta   90.00
_cell.angle_gamma   90.00
#
_symmetry.space_group_name_H-M   'P 1'
#
loop_
_entity.id
_entity.type
_entity.pdbx_description
1 polymer ?
#
loop_
_entity_poly.entity_id
_entity_poly.type
_entity_poly.pdbx_seq_one_letter_code
_entity_poly.pdbx_strand_id
1 'polypeptide(L)'
;MSSNRPPSFDEILQSSSLPSPGPDYYAARREIWLTSRPHITHRPPPPSNSRKKLEEVFSRPGAVYNEDIWANGLDKVWKGLSSGGKLRVSLPMGLIIQIIHAGWLRDKTWPAGLEVKDSGDEQQANGAPSSVATMRQSPSAQTFRTSDIMEPMPPHTISRR
;
A
#
# COMPACT_ATOMS: atom_id res chain seq x y z
N MET A 1 -36.08 -5.75 -3.83
CA MET A 1 -34.90 -6.62 -4.04
C MET A 1 -33.69 -5.87 -3.50
N SER A 2 -33.34 -6.06 -2.22
CA SER A 2 -32.20 -5.38 -1.60
C SER A 2 -30.91 -6.10 -1.99
N SER A 3 -30.03 -5.42 -2.72
CA SER A 3 -28.73 -5.94 -3.14
C SER A 3 -27.86 -6.15 -1.89
N ASN A 4 -27.55 -7.41 -1.57
CA ASN A 4 -26.80 -7.81 -0.38
C ASN A 4 -25.28 -7.61 -0.60
N ARG A 5 -24.86 -6.36 -0.84
CA ARG A 5 -23.46 -5.97 -1.01
C ARG A 5 -22.96 -5.33 0.29
N PRO A 6 -21.77 -5.68 0.80
CA PRO A 6 -21.19 -4.97 1.93
C PRO A 6 -20.89 -3.51 1.55
N PRO A 7 -21.03 -2.56 2.49
CA PRO A 7 -20.81 -1.15 2.24
C PRO A 7 -19.36 -0.88 1.85
N SER A 8 -19.17 0.06 0.93
CA SER A 8 -17.82 0.48 0.51
C SER A 8 -17.09 1.22 1.65
N PHE A 9 -15.77 1.36 1.55
CA PHE A 9 -15.03 2.13 2.56
C PHE A 9 -15.54 3.58 2.65
N ASP A 10 -15.80 4.22 1.50
CA ASP A 10 -16.28 5.60 1.46
C ASP A 10 -17.68 5.74 2.08
N GLU A 11 -18.54 4.76 1.87
CA GLU A 11 -19.88 4.70 2.47
C GLU A 11 -19.83 4.54 3.99
N ILE A 12 -18.88 3.75 4.49
CA ILE A 12 -18.62 3.63 5.94
C ILE A 12 -18.09 4.95 6.49
N LEU A 13 -17.16 5.62 5.79
CA LEU A 13 -16.66 6.92 6.22
C LEU A 13 -17.75 7.99 6.27
N GLN A 14 -18.65 7.99 5.29
CA GLN A 14 -19.78 8.93 5.24
C GLN A 14 -20.83 8.67 6.32
N SER A 15 -21.03 7.40 6.71
CA SER A 15 -21.96 7.04 7.79
C SER A 15 -21.34 7.14 9.19
N SER A 16 -20.00 7.20 9.29
CA SER A 16 -19.29 7.39 10.55
C SER A 16 -19.26 8.85 10.99
N SER A 17 -19.41 9.09 12.29
CA SER A 17 -19.20 10.41 12.88
C SER A 17 -17.71 10.64 13.09
N LEU A 18 -17.08 11.39 12.18
CA LEU A 18 -15.67 11.75 12.26
C LEU A 18 -15.51 13.16 12.88
N PRO A 19 -14.45 13.40 13.67
CA PRO A 19 -14.17 14.71 14.23
C PRO A 19 -13.74 15.70 13.13
N SER A 20 -13.54 16.97 13.48
CA SER A 20 -13.05 17.97 12.53
C SER A 20 -11.66 17.60 11.97
N PRO A 21 -11.33 17.99 10.72
CA PRO A 21 -10.05 17.65 10.09
C PRO A 21 -8.84 18.04 10.96
N GLY A 22 -7.96 17.08 11.21
CA GLY A 22 -6.82 17.19 12.11
C GLY A 22 -6.24 15.81 12.47
N PRO A 23 -5.31 15.74 13.44
CA PRO A 23 -4.75 14.47 13.91
C PRO A 23 -5.83 13.48 14.38
N ASP A 24 -6.84 13.97 15.09
CA ASP A 24 -7.95 13.14 15.60
C ASP A 24 -8.82 12.58 14.46
N TYR A 25 -9.02 13.35 13.39
CA TYR A 25 -9.69 12.86 12.17
C TYR A 25 -8.92 11.72 11.53
N TYR A 26 -7.59 11.86 11.45
CA TYR A 26 -6.74 10.80 10.91
C TYR A 26 -6.80 9.54 11.78
N ALA A 27 -6.71 9.68 13.10
CA ALA A 27 -6.81 8.56 14.04
C ALA A 27 -8.15 7.82 13.87
N ALA A 28 -9.28 8.55 13.93
CA ALA A 28 -10.61 7.97 13.76
C ALA A 28 -10.79 7.29 12.39
N ARG A 29 -10.35 7.94 11.30
CA ARG A 29 -10.40 7.34 9.96
C ARG A 29 -9.55 6.08 9.87
N ARG A 30 -8.38 6.06 10.51
CA ARG A 30 -7.47 4.91 10.52
C ARG A 30 -8.06 3.74 11.29
N GLU A 31 -8.73 3.99 12.41
CA GLU A 31 -9.44 2.94 13.17
C GLU A 31 -10.50 2.25 12.30
N ILE A 32 -11.28 3.04 11.54
CA ILE A 32 -12.25 2.49 10.58
C ILE A 32 -11.54 1.67 9.50
N TRP A 33 -10.40 2.14 9.00
CA TRP A 33 -9.64 1.45 7.96
C TRP A 33 -9.08 0.09 8.44
N LEU A 34 -8.64 0.01 9.69
CA LEU A 34 -8.09 -1.20 10.28
C LEU A 34 -9.16 -2.17 10.81
N THR A 35 -10.40 -1.73 10.93
CA THR A 35 -11.50 -2.58 11.38
C THR A 35 -11.69 -3.71 10.37
N SER A 36 -11.47 -4.95 10.82
CA SER A 36 -11.59 -6.14 9.97
C SER A 36 -13.03 -6.26 9.46
N ARG A 37 -13.20 -6.09 8.15
CA ARG A 37 -14.51 -6.24 7.51
C ARG A 37 -14.89 -7.72 7.42
N PRO A 38 -16.18 -8.07 7.52
CA PRO A 38 -16.65 -9.41 7.19
C PRO A 38 -16.23 -9.72 5.76
N HIS A 39 -15.24 -10.60 5.64
CA HIS A 39 -14.67 -10.98 4.36
C HIS A 39 -15.80 -11.65 3.55
N ILE A 40 -16.14 -11.10 2.38
CA ILE A 40 -16.84 -11.91 1.38
C ILE A 40 -15.85 -13.02 1.01
N THR A 41 -15.98 -14.17 1.66
CA THR A 41 -15.19 -15.34 1.32
C THR A 41 -15.71 -15.83 -0.02
N HIS A 42 -15.20 -15.28 -1.12
CA HIS A 42 -15.26 -15.99 -2.38
C HIS A 42 -14.44 -17.26 -2.17
N ARG A 43 -15.12 -18.40 -2.09
CA ARG A 43 -14.47 -19.71 -2.00
C ARG A 43 -13.42 -19.75 -3.11
N PRO A 44 -12.12 -19.86 -2.79
CA PRO A 44 -11.11 -19.85 -3.82
C PRO A 44 -11.36 -21.04 -4.75
N PRO A 45 -11.12 -20.87 -6.06
CA PRO A 45 -11.22 -21.98 -7.00
C PRO A 45 -10.27 -23.10 -6.55
N PRO A 46 -10.60 -24.37 -6.87
CA PRO A 46 -9.77 -25.50 -6.50
C PRO A 46 -8.33 -25.30 -7.03
N PRO A 47 -7.32 -25.68 -6.24
CA PRO A 47 -5.93 -25.44 -6.61
C PRO A 47 -5.56 -26.25 -7.86
N SER A 48 -4.93 -25.58 -8.82
CA SER A 48 -4.34 -26.25 -9.99
C SER A 48 -3.20 -27.17 -9.58
N ASN A 49 -2.85 -28.15 -10.41
CA ASN A 49 -1.71 -29.05 -10.13
C ASN A 49 -0.39 -28.26 -9.96
N SER A 50 -0.18 -27.20 -10.75
CA SER A 50 0.99 -26.33 -10.61
C SER A 50 1.00 -25.60 -9.26
N ARG A 51 -0.18 -25.15 -8.78
CA ARG A 51 -0.31 -24.52 -7.47
C ARG A 51 -0.01 -25.53 -6.34
N LYS A 52 -0.53 -26.75 -6.42
CA LYS A 52 -0.25 -27.80 -5.43
C LYS A 52 1.25 -28.12 -5.35
N LYS A 53 1.93 -28.20 -6.49
CA LYS A 53 3.39 -28.40 -6.54
C LYS A 53 4.15 -27.25 -5.87
N LEU A 54 3.76 -26.00 -6.13
CA LEU A 54 4.34 -24.84 -5.47
C LEU A 54 4.11 -24.87 -3.96
N GLU A 55 2.89 -25.19 -3.52
CA GLU A 55 2.55 -25.31 -2.10
C GLU A 55 3.36 -26.42 -1.42
N GLU A 56 3.55 -27.56 -2.07
CA GLU A 56 4.37 -28.67 -1.57
C GLU A 56 5.85 -28.28 -1.46
N VAL A 57 6.40 -27.62 -2.47
CA VAL A 57 7.78 -27.13 -2.46
C VAL A 57 8.01 -26.17 -1.30
N PHE A 58 7.12 -25.19 -1.13
CA PHE A 58 7.22 -24.18 -0.08
C PHE A 58 6.77 -24.65 1.30
N SER A 59 6.15 -25.83 1.41
CA SER A 59 5.87 -26.46 2.70
C SER A 59 7.14 -26.91 3.43
N ARG A 60 8.24 -27.09 2.70
CA ARG A 60 9.53 -27.49 3.26
C ARG A 60 10.29 -26.28 3.83
N PRO A 61 10.84 -26.38 5.05
CA PRO A 61 11.65 -25.30 5.60
C PRO A 61 12.90 -25.10 4.74
N GLY A 62 13.26 -23.84 4.49
CA GLY A 62 14.44 -23.48 3.68
C GLY A 62 14.25 -23.51 2.16
N ALA A 63 13.03 -23.80 1.66
CA ALA A 63 12.75 -23.83 0.22
C ALA A 63 13.12 -22.55 -0.54
N VAL A 64 13.05 -21.40 0.14
CA VAL A 64 13.40 -20.08 -0.40
C VAL A 64 14.88 -20.00 -0.84
N TYR A 65 15.77 -20.68 -0.09
CA TYR A 65 17.23 -20.65 -0.32
C TYR A 65 17.71 -21.77 -1.25
N ASN A 66 16.85 -22.74 -1.57
CA ASN A 66 17.23 -23.90 -2.34
C ASN A 66 17.31 -23.56 -3.85
N GLU A 67 18.47 -23.81 -4.46
CA GLU A 67 18.73 -23.48 -5.86
C GLU A 67 18.10 -24.48 -6.85
N ASP A 68 17.99 -25.75 -6.48
CA ASP A 68 17.34 -26.76 -7.31
C ASP A 68 15.86 -26.43 -7.51
N ILE A 69 15.19 -25.99 -6.43
CA ILE A 69 13.80 -25.52 -6.49
C ILE A 69 13.67 -24.32 -7.45
N TRP A 70 14.66 -23.43 -7.42
CA TRP A 70 14.66 -22.24 -8.26
C TRP A 70 14.76 -22.59 -9.75
N ALA A 71 15.74 -23.42 -10.10
CA ALA A 71 15.97 -23.90 -11.45
C ALA A 71 14.79 -24.74 -11.98
N ASN A 72 14.08 -25.47 -11.11
CA ASN A 72 12.92 -26.29 -11.45
C ASN A 72 11.62 -25.51 -11.71
N GLY A 73 11.73 -24.22 -12.06
CA GLY A 73 10.63 -23.44 -12.63
C GLY A 73 10.15 -22.27 -11.78
N LEU A 74 10.71 -22.08 -10.58
CA LEU A 74 10.39 -20.91 -9.76
C LEU A 74 10.83 -19.60 -10.43
N ASP A 75 11.97 -19.62 -11.13
CA ASP A 75 12.46 -18.49 -11.94
C ASP A 75 11.41 -17.99 -12.95
N LYS A 76 10.69 -18.92 -13.60
CA LYS A 76 9.62 -18.56 -14.55
C LYS A 76 8.45 -17.89 -13.86
N VAL A 77 8.07 -18.38 -12.68
CA VAL A 77 6.99 -17.80 -11.88
C VAL A 77 7.39 -16.41 -11.38
N TRP A 78 8.62 -16.26 -10.88
CA TRP A 78 9.19 -14.97 -10.48
C TRP A 78 9.19 -13.97 -11.63
N LYS A 79 9.75 -14.33 -12.80
CA LYS A 79 9.75 -13.47 -14.00
C LYS A 79 8.35 -13.04 -14.42
N GLY A 80 7.37 -13.94 -14.34
CA GLY A 80 5.97 -13.61 -14.62
C GLY A 80 5.39 -12.60 -13.61
N LEU A 81 5.74 -12.73 -12.33
CA LEU A 81 5.30 -11.82 -11.27
C LEU A 81 6.00 -10.45 -11.37
N SER A 82 7.33 -10.44 -11.52
CA SER A 82 8.13 -9.20 -11.54
C SER A 82 7.91 -8.36 -12.79
N SER A 83 7.51 -8.97 -13.91
CA SER A 83 7.10 -8.25 -15.13
C SER A 83 5.69 -7.65 -15.07
N GLY A 84 4.96 -7.84 -13.97
CA GLY A 84 3.56 -7.39 -13.85
C GLY A 84 2.56 -8.27 -14.62
N GLY A 85 2.94 -9.51 -14.91
CA GLY A 85 2.08 -10.48 -15.58
C GLY A 85 0.81 -10.79 -14.79
N LYS A 86 -0.33 -10.84 -15.48
CA LYS A 86 -1.61 -11.16 -14.84
C LYS A 86 -1.68 -12.66 -14.53
N LEU A 87 -1.94 -13.00 -13.26
CA LEU A 87 -2.14 -14.37 -12.83
C LEU A 87 -3.44 -14.94 -13.42
N ARG A 88 -3.33 -16.07 -14.14
CA ARG A 88 -4.50 -16.81 -14.67
C ARG A 88 -5.33 -17.45 -13.56
N VAL A 89 -4.69 -17.81 -12.45
CA VAL A 89 -5.30 -18.44 -11.28
C VAL A 89 -4.80 -17.69 -10.05
N SER A 90 -5.69 -17.40 -9.09
CA SER A 90 -5.25 -16.74 -7.86
C SER A 90 -4.29 -17.64 -7.07
N LEU A 91 -3.24 -17.01 -6.54
CA LEU A 91 -2.27 -17.64 -5.66
C LEU A 91 -2.49 -17.17 -4.22
N PRO A 92 -2.29 -18.02 -3.22
CA PRO A 92 -2.31 -17.59 -1.82
C PRO A 92 -1.24 -16.54 -1.57
N MET A 93 -1.59 -15.49 -0.82
CA MET A 93 -0.66 -14.38 -0.52
C MET A 93 0.62 -14.86 0.15
N GLY A 94 0.54 -15.81 1.09
CA GLY A 94 1.74 -16.37 1.74
C GLY A 94 2.73 -16.97 0.75
N LEU A 95 2.22 -17.66 -0.28
CA LEU A 95 3.05 -18.26 -1.31
C LEU A 95 3.69 -17.22 -2.23
N ILE A 96 2.93 -16.16 -2.58
CA ILE A 96 3.45 -15.02 -3.34
C ILE A 96 4.60 -14.36 -2.58
N ILE A 97 4.44 -14.10 -1.29
CA ILE A 97 5.47 -13.50 -0.44
C ILE A 97 6.74 -14.35 -0.44
N GLN A 98 6.62 -15.67 -0.35
CA GLN A 98 7.77 -16.59 -0.40
C GLN A 98 8.48 -16.57 -1.76
N ILE A 99 7.74 -16.52 -2.88
CA ILE A 99 8.34 -16.40 -4.22
C ILE A 99 9.10 -15.08 -4.35
N ILE A 100 8.50 -13.97 -3.92
CA ILE A 100 9.11 -12.64 -3.99
C ILE A 100 10.40 -12.61 -3.16
N HIS A 101 10.34 -13.13 -1.93
CA HIS A 101 11.51 -13.21 -1.05
C HIS A 101 12.64 -14.05 -1.71
N ALA A 102 12.31 -15.20 -2.31
CA ALA A 102 13.28 -16.04 -3.01
C ALA A 102 13.92 -15.32 -4.21
N GLY A 103 13.15 -14.47 -4.91
CA GLY A 103 13.65 -13.62 -5.99
C GLY A 103 14.58 -12.53 -5.50
N TRP A 104 14.19 -11.78 -4.46
CA TRP A 104 15.03 -10.71 -3.93
C TRP A 104 16.36 -11.18 -3.35
N LEU A 105 16.38 -12.38 -2.74
CA LEU A 105 17.63 -12.98 -2.25
C LEU A 105 18.62 -13.25 -3.40
N ARG A 106 18.12 -13.63 -4.59
CA ARG A 106 18.95 -13.96 -5.75
C ARG A 106 19.37 -12.73 -6.54
N ASP A 107 18.46 -11.77 -6.67
CA ASP A 107 18.75 -10.47 -7.29
C ASP A 107 19.65 -9.61 -6.39
N LYS A 108 20.00 -10.09 -5.18
CA LYS A 108 20.75 -9.36 -4.14
C LYS A 108 20.12 -8.00 -3.81
N THR A 109 18.81 -7.90 -4.02
CA THR A 109 18.01 -6.70 -3.71
C THR A 109 17.51 -6.72 -2.29
N TRP A 110 17.47 -7.90 -1.63
CA TRP A 110 17.22 -7.99 -0.20
C TRP A 110 18.52 -7.86 0.60
N PRO A 111 18.59 -6.96 1.61
CA PRO A 111 19.75 -6.81 2.48
C PRO A 111 19.81 -7.97 3.50
N ALA A 112 20.11 -9.18 3.05
CA ALA A 112 20.32 -10.31 3.95
C ALA A 112 21.62 -10.09 4.75
N GLY A 113 21.50 -9.90 6.07
CA GLY A 113 22.64 -9.78 6.98
C GLY A 113 23.23 -8.37 7.12
N LEU A 114 22.62 -7.34 6.52
CA LEU A 114 22.94 -5.96 6.85
C LEU A 114 22.12 -5.56 8.07
N GLU A 115 22.79 -5.43 9.22
CA GLU A 115 22.20 -4.75 10.36
C GLU A 115 21.85 -3.33 9.93
N VAL A 116 20.56 -3.00 9.97
CA VAL A 116 20.13 -1.61 9.92
C VAL A 116 20.77 -0.98 11.14
N LYS A 117 21.79 -0.14 10.94
CA LYS A 117 22.22 0.78 11.98
C LYS A 117 20.96 1.58 12.31
N ASP A 118 20.43 1.38 13.51
CA ASP A 118 19.46 2.28 14.13
C ASP A 118 20.16 3.63 14.30
N SER A 119 20.34 4.36 13.20
CA SER A 119 20.58 5.79 13.25
C SER A 119 19.22 6.37 13.52
N GLY A 120 18.77 6.18 14.76
CA GLY A 120 17.69 6.93 15.34
C GLY A 120 18.12 8.38 15.27
N ASP A 121 17.60 9.09 14.28
CA ASP A 121 17.35 10.53 14.40
C ASP A 121 16.27 10.69 15.49
N GLU A 122 16.63 10.34 16.72
CA GLU A 122 16.03 10.93 17.90
C GLU A 122 16.44 12.39 17.85
N GLN A 123 15.61 13.23 17.22
CA GLN A 123 15.66 14.68 17.40
C GLN A 123 15.47 14.95 18.90
N GLN A 124 16.59 14.97 19.62
CA GLN A 124 16.70 15.49 20.97
C GLN A 124 16.31 16.98 20.91
N ALA A 125 15.04 17.25 21.16
CA ALA A 125 14.57 18.57 21.56
C ALA A 125 15.13 18.86 22.96
N ASN A 126 16.41 19.18 23.04
CA ASN A 126 17.01 19.64 24.28
C ASN A 126 17.99 20.78 24.01
N GLY A 127 17.61 21.98 24.43
CA GLY A 127 18.49 23.14 24.43
C GLY A 127 17.83 24.40 23.91
N ALA A 128 16.91 24.97 24.70
CA ALA A 128 16.81 26.43 24.71
C ALA A 128 18.20 26.99 25.10
N PRO A 129 18.65 28.05 24.43
CA PRO A 129 19.01 29.21 25.24
C PRO A 129 18.14 30.40 24.87
N SER A 130 17.47 30.90 25.90
CA SER A 130 16.99 32.27 25.96
C SER A 130 18.11 33.23 25.58
N SER A 131 17.89 34.05 24.56
CA SER A 131 18.68 35.26 24.33
C SER A 131 17.77 36.34 23.74
N VAL A 132 17.24 37.12 24.69
CA VAL A 132 17.04 38.56 24.67
C VAL A 132 16.58 39.23 23.36
N ALA A 133 15.40 39.84 23.49
CA ALA A 133 14.81 40.85 22.63
C ALA A 133 15.81 41.72 21.87
N THR A 134 15.63 41.81 20.55
CA THR A 134 15.97 43.01 19.77
C THR A 134 14.82 43.28 18.81
N MET A 135 14.08 44.32 19.15
CA MET A 135 13.03 44.95 18.37
C MET A 135 13.61 45.46 17.05
N ARG A 136 13.04 45.07 15.89
CA ARG A 136 12.80 45.99 14.76
C ARG A 136 12.08 45.34 13.57
N GLN A 137 10.93 45.94 13.28
CA GLN A 137 10.33 46.21 11.96
C GLN A 137 9.62 45.07 11.22
N SER A 138 8.29 45.23 11.22
CA SER A 138 7.35 44.82 10.17
C SER A 138 7.87 45.16 8.76
N PRO A 139 7.47 44.38 7.75
CA PRO A 139 6.45 44.91 6.85
C PRO A 139 5.39 43.89 6.39
N SER A 140 4.17 44.41 6.31
CA SER A 140 3.21 44.23 5.22
C SER A 140 2.64 42.83 4.94
N ALA A 141 1.39 42.66 5.39
CA ALA A 141 0.44 41.69 4.87
C ALA A 141 0.35 41.78 3.34
N GLN A 142 0.69 40.70 2.63
CA GLN A 142 0.28 40.49 1.26
C GLN A 142 -0.93 39.56 1.26
N THR A 143 -2.09 40.19 1.08
CA THR A 143 -3.35 39.56 0.70
C THR A 143 -3.16 38.77 -0.59
N PHE A 144 -3.25 37.44 -0.52
CA PHE A 144 -3.45 36.62 -1.72
C PHE A 144 -4.86 36.91 -2.26
N ARG A 145 -4.90 37.51 -3.45
CA ARG A 145 -6.14 37.82 -4.16
C ARG A 145 -6.83 36.52 -4.59
N THR A 146 -8.06 36.37 -4.13
CA THR A 146 -9.10 35.54 -4.73
C THR A 146 -9.58 36.20 -6.03
N SER A 147 -9.21 35.65 -7.18
CA SER A 147 -9.96 35.84 -8.44
C SER A 147 -9.43 34.90 -9.51
N ASP A 148 -10.13 33.79 -9.70
CA ASP A 148 -10.43 33.08 -10.97
C ASP A 148 -11.12 31.76 -10.54
N ILE A 149 -12.39 31.78 -10.12
CA ILE A 149 -13.59 32.04 -10.92
C ILE A 149 -13.63 31.17 -12.19
N MET A 150 -14.38 30.08 -12.04
CA MET A 150 -15.02 29.22 -13.02
C MET A 150 -14.90 29.64 -14.50
N GLU A 151 -14.40 28.71 -15.31
CA GLU A 151 -14.84 28.60 -16.71
C GLU A 151 -15.38 27.18 -16.96
N PRO A 152 -16.71 27.01 -17.17
CA PRO A 152 -17.30 25.73 -17.53
C PRO A 152 -17.08 25.41 -19.02
N MET A 153 -16.51 24.24 -19.27
CA MET A 153 -16.24 23.70 -20.61
C MET A 153 -17.54 23.48 -21.42
N PRO A 154 -17.61 23.90 -22.71
CA PRO A 154 -18.80 23.68 -23.55
C PRO A 154 -18.92 22.23 -24.05
N PRO A 155 -20.15 21.74 -24.31
CA PRO A 155 -20.40 20.36 -24.72
C PRO A 155 -20.08 20.11 -26.21
N HIS A 156 -19.41 19.01 -26.51
CA HIS A 156 -19.20 18.51 -27.87
C HIS A 156 -20.50 17.97 -28.47
N THR A 157 -20.92 18.53 -29.60
CA THR A 157 -22.00 17.98 -30.42
C THR A 157 -21.46 16.83 -31.27
N ILE A 158 -22.02 15.63 -31.08
CA ILE A 158 -21.78 14.46 -31.95
C ILE A 158 -22.72 14.57 -33.15
N SER A 159 -22.18 14.89 -34.32
CA SER A 159 -22.88 14.82 -35.59
C SER A 159 -22.79 13.39 -36.13
N ARG A 160 -23.89 12.66 -36.05
CA ARG A 160 -24.04 11.32 -36.62
C ARG A 160 -24.33 11.45 -38.11
N ARG A 161 -23.53 10.79 -38.96
CA ARG A 161 -23.86 10.53 -40.36
C ARG A 161 -23.78 9.03 -40.60
#